data_AF-A0A1M6RGI1-F1
#
_entry.id   AF-A0A1M6RGI1-F1
#
_cell.length_a   1.000
_cell.length_b   1.000
_cell.length_c   1.000
_cell.angle_alpha   90.00
_cell.angle_beta   90.00
_cell.angle_gamma   90.00
#
_symmetry.space_group_name_H-M   'P 1'
#
loop_
_entity.id
_entity.type
_entity.pdbx_description
1 polymer ?
#
loop_
_entity_poly.entity_id
_entity_poly.type
_entity_poly.pdbx_seq_one_letter_code
_entity_poly.pdbx_strand_id
1 'polypeptide(L)'
;MKFFLMLLAGAVASYADSVSPDAFSKNGAVTRDRHLMEISDVLLAGRGGYIDFGFYYTPLASQHPLKSQYGEHDGFAFRHHLGTFAAGELAPQKYMGALLWFDRSGWDGEDFFFVPQYNDFSIQRSVTTWGLTYADQKNHFGVAAGMQHQNMEYTGIVYEKENDSLAYSWAYLRYGKASISGNFYKADWRSVHFSLDLEHRSILEDKIIKYKGWKNYLPNIDVGYYNKDEEDNLLRVVWNQNLYDQLIYGEVTYDFLPDVEFHSAALKFYPDPSRLFGLEATCVRRGVRSGAKDLLWGGAIDLVFARIAYNSSYDYDHFFGSKGTFLVEFKISLDYLDGLVFGRGAPQAMPMETNILKEKNKPKGKSLEATGIRFENGGNK
;
A
#
# COMPACT_ATOMS: atom_id res chain seq x y z
N MET A 1 -2.63 -18.10 -29.09
CA MET A 1 -2.70 -17.18 -27.93
C MET A 1 -3.14 -17.89 -26.64
N LYS A 2 -4.33 -18.51 -26.57
CA LYS A 2 -4.81 -19.24 -25.37
C LYS A 2 -3.88 -20.41 -24.93
N PHE A 3 -3.39 -21.20 -25.87
CA PHE A 3 -2.45 -22.32 -25.60
C PHE A 3 -1.09 -21.84 -25.06
N PHE A 4 -0.58 -20.72 -25.59
CA PHE A 4 0.66 -20.09 -25.09
C PHE A 4 0.49 -19.50 -23.69
N LEU A 5 -0.67 -18.89 -23.41
CA LEU A 5 -1.01 -18.40 -22.07
C LEU A 5 -1.15 -19.55 -21.05
N MET A 6 -1.73 -20.67 -21.44
CA MET A 6 -1.81 -21.88 -20.59
C MET A 6 -0.44 -22.51 -20.35
N LEU A 7 0.44 -22.55 -21.37
CA LEU A 7 1.82 -23.01 -21.23
C LEU A 7 2.65 -22.09 -20.34
N LEU A 8 2.48 -20.76 -20.46
CA LEU A 8 3.13 -19.80 -19.57
C LEU A 8 2.62 -19.96 -18.13
N ALA A 9 1.31 -20.04 -17.93
CA ALA A 9 0.73 -20.25 -16.60
C ALA A 9 1.21 -21.58 -15.97
N GLY A 10 1.28 -22.65 -16.76
CA GLY A 10 1.78 -23.96 -16.30
C GLY A 10 3.29 -23.95 -15.98
N ALA A 11 4.11 -23.34 -16.82
CA ALA A 11 5.56 -23.24 -16.61
C ALA A 11 5.93 -22.31 -15.45
N VAL A 12 5.13 -21.26 -15.21
CA VAL A 12 5.29 -20.34 -14.09
C VAL A 12 4.93 -21.00 -12.76
N ALA A 13 3.99 -21.95 -12.79
CA ALA A 13 3.43 -22.58 -11.60
C ALA A 13 4.18 -23.86 -11.16
N SER A 14 4.90 -24.54 -12.06
CA SER A 14 5.81 -25.65 -11.70
C SER A 14 7.03 -25.24 -10.88
N TYR A 15 7.17 -23.95 -10.55
CA TYR A 15 8.23 -23.40 -9.71
C TYR A 15 7.70 -22.70 -8.45
N ALA A 16 6.45 -22.94 -8.05
CA ALA A 16 5.94 -22.45 -6.76
C ALA A 16 6.54 -23.27 -5.62
N ASP A 17 7.07 -22.58 -4.59
CA ASP A 17 7.76 -23.22 -3.47
C ASP A 17 6.83 -23.42 -2.26
N SER A 18 7.16 -24.41 -1.42
CA SER A 18 6.51 -24.64 -0.12
C SER A 18 6.61 -23.43 0.80
N VAL A 19 5.57 -23.17 1.61
CA VAL A 19 5.60 -22.10 2.62
C VAL A 19 6.01 -22.68 3.97
N SER A 20 6.97 -22.04 4.66
CA SER A 20 7.38 -22.46 6.00
C SER A 20 6.37 -21.99 7.07
N PRO A 21 6.10 -22.79 8.13
CA PRO A 21 5.28 -22.36 9.27
C PRO A 21 5.72 -21.04 9.90
N ASP A 22 7.02 -20.81 9.98
CA ASP A 22 7.62 -19.57 10.50
C ASP A 22 7.25 -18.32 9.68
N ALA A 23 7.02 -18.46 8.37
CA ALA A 23 6.55 -17.31 7.60
C ALA A 23 5.08 -16.98 7.88
N PHE A 24 4.26 -17.97 8.22
CA PHE A 24 2.90 -17.70 8.68
C PHE A 24 2.89 -16.97 10.02
N SER A 25 3.76 -17.33 10.96
CA SER A 25 3.84 -16.67 12.28
C SER A 25 4.34 -15.23 12.17
N LYS A 26 5.33 -14.97 11.31
CA LYS A 26 5.90 -13.62 11.09
C LYS A 26 5.00 -12.70 10.25
N ASN A 27 4.04 -13.25 9.50
CA ASN A 27 3.21 -12.45 8.58
C ASN A 27 2.40 -11.35 9.26
N GLY A 28 2.01 -11.53 10.53
CA GLY A 28 1.26 -10.52 11.26
C GLY A 28 2.03 -9.20 11.43
N ALA A 29 3.34 -9.28 11.69
CA ALA A 29 4.19 -8.09 11.80
C ALA A 29 4.36 -7.38 10.45
N VAL A 30 4.64 -8.15 9.39
CA VAL A 30 4.77 -7.62 8.02
C VAL A 30 3.47 -6.95 7.57
N THR A 31 2.32 -7.58 7.85
CA THR A 31 1.00 -7.05 7.49
C THR A 31 0.68 -5.75 8.23
N ARG A 32 0.97 -5.68 9.53
CA ARG A 32 0.79 -4.45 10.31
C ARG A 32 1.63 -3.31 9.76
N ASP A 33 2.88 -3.59 9.42
CA ASP A 33 3.79 -2.60 8.86
C ASP A 33 3.29 -2.05 7.53
N ARG A 34 2.88 -2.95 6.63
CA ARG A 34 2.27 -2.61 5.37
C ARG A 34 1.06 -1.68 5.53
N HIS A 35 0.15 -1.99 6.45
CA HIS A 35 -1.01 -1.13 6.70
C HIS A 35 -0.58 0.30 7.08
N LEU A 36 0.46 0.46 7.89
CA LEU A 36 0.97 1.78 8.29
C LEU A 36 1.59 2.55 7.12
N MET A 37 2.32 1.85 6.25
CA MET A 37 2.85 2.44 5.01
C MET A 37 1.71 2.89 4.08
N GLU A 38 0.69 2.06 3.88
CA GLU A 38 -0.47 2.41 3.05
C GLU A 38 -1.28 3.57 3.65
N ILE A 39 -1.39 3.64 4.99
CA ILE A 39 -2.04 4.76 5.69
C ILE A 39 -1.25 6.07 5.50
N SER A 40 0.09 6.02 5.51
CA SER A 40 0.95 7.17 5.22
C SER A 40 0.67 7.76 3.83
N ASP A 41 0.49 6.90 2.82
CA ASP A 41 0.17 7.31 1.45
C ASP A 41 -1.21 7.98 1.35
N VAL A 42 -2.19 7.49 2.10
CA VAL A 42 -3.53 8.07 2.14
C VAL A 42 -3.55 9.41 2.87
N LEU A 43 -2.77 9.54 3.96
CA LEU A 43 -2.62 10.79 4.69
C LEU A 43 -1.90 11.88 3.90
N LEU A 44 -1.08 11.52 2.92
CA LEU A 44 -0.54 12.50 1.97
C LEU A 44 -1.67 13.22 1.24
N ALA A 45 -2.64 12.46 0.70
CA ALA A 45 -3.78 13.05 0.02
C ALA A 45 -4.67 13.82 0.99
N GLY A 46 -4.89 13.24 2.19
CA GLY A 46 -5.54 13.90 3.33
C GLY A 46 -7.01 14.25 3.12
N ARG A 47 -7.62 13.87 1.99
CA ARG A 47 -9.01 14.17 1.63
C ARG A 47 -9.64 13.01 0.88
N GLY A 48 -10.96 13.02 0.77
CA GLY A 48 -11.68 12.08 -0.10
C GLY A 48 -11.94 10.73 0.51
N GLY A 49 -12.08 9.71 -0.34
CA GLY A 49 -12.23 8.34 0.11
C GLY A 49 -11.51 7.34 -0.78
N TYR A 50 -11.19 6.19 -0.21
CA TYR A 50 -10.44 5.14 -0.87
C TYR A 50 -10.97 3.78 -0.41
N ILE A 51 -11.15 2.86 -1.35
CA ILE A 51 -11.47 1.46 -1.09
C ILE A 51 -10.57 0.59 -1.98
N ASP A 52 -9.96 -0.43 -1.42
CA ASP A 52 -9.41 -1.55 -2.19
C ASP A 52 -9.81 -2.87 -1.59
N PHE A 53 -9.88 -3.88 -2.44
CA PHE A 53 -9.94 -5.26 -2.02
C PHE A 53 -9.07 -6.09 -2.94
N GLY A 54 -8.33 -7.05 -2.40
CA GLY A 54 -7.48 -7.90 -3.21
C GLY A 54 -7.33 -9.29 -2.66
N PHE A 55 -6.90 -10.17 -3.55
CA PHE A 55 -6.68 -11.57 -3.26
C PHE A 55 -5.39 -12.03 -3.92
N TYR A 56 -4.60 -12.76 -3.14
CA TYR A 56 -3.43 -13.46 -3.60
C TYR A 56 -3.82 -14.91 -3.86
N TYR A 57 -3.44 -15.43 -5.02
CA TYR A 57 -3.71 -16.81 -5.39
C TYR A 57 -2.50 -17.43 -6.08
N THR A 58 -2.43 -18.76 -6.03
CA THR A 58 -1.47 -19.54 -6.80
C THR A 58 -2.23 -20.47 -7.76
N PRO A 59 -1.88 -20.48 -9.07
CA PRO A 59 -2.76 -21.02 -10.12
C PRO A 59 -2.77 -22.55 -10.26
N LEU A 60 -2.21 -23.32 -9.32
CA LEU A 60 -2.23 -24.79 -9.37
C LEU A 60 -2.88 -25.40 -8.14
N ALA A 61 -3.60 -26.50 -8.40
CA ALA A 61 -4.18 -27.39 -7.38
C ALA A 61 -3.12 -28.20 -6.61
N SER A 62 -1.86 -28.23 -7.07
CA SER A 62 -0.74 -28.75 -6.29
C SER A 62 -0.33 -27.71 -5.25
N GLN A 63 -1.09 -27.78 -4.16
CA GLN A 63 -0.89 -27.27 -2.82
C GLN A 63 0.52 -26.77 -2.49
N HIS A 64 0.62 -25.64 -1.77
CA HIS A 64 1.86 -25.30 -1.09
C HIS A 64 2.00 -26.26 0.09
N PRO A 65 2.94 -27.22 0.07
CA PRO A 65 3.06 -28.11 1.21
C PRO A 65 3.49 -27.27 2.41
N LEU A 66 2.69 -27.29 3.47
CA LEU A 66 3.08 -26.75 4.76
C LEU A 66 3.97 -27.79 5.43
N LYS A 67 5.28 -27.51 5.48
CA LYS A 67 6.23 -28.39 6.14
C LYS A 67 6.27 -28.13 7.65
N SER A 68 5.67 -29.03 8.43
CA SER A 68 5.66 -28.97 9.89
C SER A 68 6.60 -30.02 10.51
N GLN A 69 6.78 -29.96 11.83
CA GLN A 69 7.45 -31.04 12.59
C GLN A 69 6.69 -32.38 12.54
N TYR A 70 5.45 -32.40 12.06
CA TYR A 70 4.58 -33.58 11.95
C TYR A 70 4.46 -34.11 10.52
N GLY A 71 5.18 -33.53 9.56
CA GLY A 71 5.11 -33.91 8.14
C GLY A 71 4.79 -32.74 7.22
N GLU A 72 4.72 -33.03 5.92
CA GLU A 72 4.28 -32.10 4.88
C GLU A 72 2.77 -32.24 4.70
N HIS A 73 2.05 -31.13 4.84
CA HIS A 73 0.59 -31.07 4.72
C HIS A 73 0.20 -30.33 3.46
N ASP A 74 -0.83 -30.84 2.82
CA ASP A 74 -1.30 -30.43 1.51
C ASP A 74 -2.47 -29.44 1.66
N GLY A 75 -2.33 -28.21 1.15
CA GLY A 75 -3.33 -27.14 1.24
C GLY A 75 -2.97 -25.87 0.46
N PHE A 76 -3.83 -24.86 0.56
CA PHE A 76 -3.77 -23.59 -0.16
C PHE A 76 -3.34 -22.46 0.77
N ALA A 77 -2.23 -21.80 0.43
CA ALA A 77 -1.90 -20.51 1.01
C ALA A 77 -2.82 -19.44 0.39
N PHE A 78 -3.37 -18.57 1.23
CA PHE A 78 -4.24 -17.50 0.77
C PHE A 78 -3.98 -16.20 1.53
N ARG A 79 -4.35 -15.10 0.90
CA ARG A 79 -4.42 -13.78 1.53
C ARG A 79 -5.50 -12.95 0.87
N HIS A 80 -6.35 -12.36 1.69
CA HIS A 80 -7.39 -11.42 1.30
C HIS A 80 -7.17 -10.13 2.08
N HIS A 81 -7.22 -9.00 1.40
CA HIS A 81 -7.12 -7.70 2.04
C HIS A 81 -8.24 -6.77 1.62
N LEU A 82 -8.56 -5.84 2.51
CA LEU A 82 -9.51 -4.75 2.32
C LEU A 82 -8.93 -3.52 3.01
N GLY A 83 -8.80 -2.40 2.30
CA GLY A 83 -8.46 -1.11 2.89
C GLY A 83 -9.54 -0.09 2.56
N THR A 84 -9.95 0.67 3.56
CA THR A 84 -11.01 1.68 3.41
C THR A 84 -10.65 2.94 4.18
N PHE A 85 -10.80 4.08 3.53
CA PHE A 85 -10.59 5.40 4.11
C PHE A 85 -11.69 6.34 3.64
N ALA A 86 -12.14 7.20 4.53
CA ALA A 86 -13.01 8.30 4.19
C ALA A 86 -12.68 9.51 5.07
N ALA A 87 -12.59 10.69 4.45
CA ALA A 87 -12.40 11.96 5.12
C ALA A 87 -13.41 13.00 4.63
N GLY A 88 -13.93 13.77 5.58
CA GLY A 88 -14.80 14.92 5.34
C GLY A 88 -14.08 16.23 5.64
N GLU A 89 -14.48 17.30 4.96
CA GLU A 89 -13.97 18.65 5.22
C GLU A 89 -14.58 19.19 6.52
N LEU A 90 -13.72 19.60 7.46
CA LEU A 90 -14.11 20.28 8.70
C LEU A 90 -14.13 21.81 8.52
N ALA A 91 -13.20 22.31 7.74
CA ALA A 91 -13.00 23.72 7.40
C ALA A 91 -12.18 23.80 6.10
N PRO A 92 -12.11 24.97 5.43
CA PRO A 92 -11.34 25.11 4.19
C PRO A 92 -9.92 24.52 4.32
N GLN A 93 -9.61 23.52 3.49
CA GLN A 93 -8.32 22.80 3.44
C GLN A 93 -7.98 22.00 4.71
N LYS A 94 -8.96 21.71 5.57
CA LYS A 94 -8.81 20.89 6.77
C LYS A 94 -9.80 19.73 6.75
N TYR A 95 -9.28 18.52 6.92
CA TYR A 95 -10.03 17.30 6.76
C TYR A 95 -9.87 16.40 7.97
N MET A 96 -10.96 15.72 8.34
CA MET A 96 -10.95 14.67 9.34
C MET A 96 -11.53 13.40 8.74
N GLY A 97 -10.89 12.28 9.05
CA GLY A 97 -11.26 11.01 8.45
C GLY A 97 -11.13 9.84 9.41
N ALA A 98 -11.61 8.72 8.92
CA ALA A 98 -11.53 7.43 9.56
C ALA A 98 -11.00 6.41 8.55
N LEU A 99 -10.30 5.40 9.06
CA LEU A 99 -9.71 4.36 8.26
C LEU A 99 -9.94 2.98 8.87
N LEU A 100 -10.04 1.97 8.01
CA LEU A 100 -10.12 0.57 8.36
C LEU A 100 -9.41 -0.27 7.29
N TRP A 101 -8.36 -0.96 7.72
CA TRP A 101 -7.62 -1.95 6.98
C TRP A 101 -7.85 -3.32 7.61
N PHE A 102 -8.07 -4.31 6.78
CA PHE A 102 -8.33 -5.67 7.18
C PHE A 102 -7.55 -6.61 6.28
N ASP A 103 -6.86 -7.56 6.88
CA ASP A 103 -6.16 -8.62 6.19
C ASP A 103 -6.53 -9.94 6.83
N ARG A 104 -6.82 -10.94 6.01
CA ARG A 104 -7.01 -12.33 6.43
C ARG A 104 -6.11 -13.19 5.58
N SER A 105 -5.23 -13.94 6.22
CA SER A 105 -4.19 -14.69 5.53
C SER A 105 -3.91 -15.99 6.27
N GLY A 106 -3.49 -17.01 5.54
CA GLY A 106 -3.22 -18.30 6.16
C GLY A 106 -3.01 -19.41 5.15
N TRP A 107 -3.11 -20.62 5.68
CA TRP A 107 -3.06 -21.86 4.94
C TRP A 107 -4.22 -22.74 5.38
N ASP A 108 -4.87 -23.41 4.43
CA ASP A 108 -5.95 -24.35 4.72
C ASP A 108 -5.97 -25.51 3.72
N GLY A 109 -6.44 -26.69 4.17
CA GLY A 109 -6.43 -27.93 3.40
C GLY A 109 -7.45 -27.99 2.25
N GLU A 110 -8.41 -27.07 2.16
CA GLU A 110 -9.48 -27.10 1.15
C GLU A 110 -9.68 -25.77 0.39
N ASP A 111 -10.33 -25.88 -0.78
CA ASP A 111 -10.52 -24.79 -1.75
C ASP A 111 -11.46 -23.70 -1.21
N PHE A 112 -10.87 -22.54 -0.92
CA PHE A 112 -11.50 -21.44 -0.20
C PHE A 112 -12.47 -20.60 -1.03
N PHE A 113 -12.58 -20.82 -2.34
CA PHE A 113 -13.24 -19.88 -3.23
C PHE A 113 -14.77 -19.81 -3.10
N PHE A 114 -15.44 -20.89 -2.66
CA PHE A 114 -16.91 -20.95 -2.73
C PHE A 114 -17.63 -21.39 -1.44
N VAL A 115 -16.99 -22.15 -0.54
CA VAL A 115 -17.61 -22.59 0.73
C VAL A 115 -16.52 -22.76 1.80
N PRO A 116 -16.49 -21.97 2.89
CA PRO A 116 -15.54 -22.23 3.97
C PRO A 116 -15.90 -23.55 4.66
N GLN A 117 -15.04 -24.55 4.54
CA GLN A 117 -15.11 -25.80 5.29
C GLN A 117 -13.81 -25.94 6.08
N TYR A 118 -13.94 -26.07 7.40
CA TYR A 118 -12.80 -26.21 8.30
C TYR A 118 -12.48 -27.70 8.44
N ASN A 119 -11.35 -28.14 7.89
CA ASN A 119 -10.80 -29.47 8.19
C ASN A 119 -10.05 -29.48 9.52
N ASP A 120 -9.55 -30.65 9.94
CA ASP A 120 -8.83 -30.86 11.20
C ASP A 120 -7.52 -30.04 11.34
N PHE A 121 -7.07 -29.38 10.27
CA PHE A 121 -5.79 -28.69 10.19
C PHE A 121 -5.85 -27.46 9.27
N SER A 122 -5.77 -26.26 9.85
CA SER A 122 -5.50 -25.00 9.12
C SER A 122 -4.79 -24.01 10.04
N ILE A 123 -4.16 -22.97 9.48
CA ILE A 123 -3.51 -21.89 10.23
C ILE A 123 -3.95 -20.57 9.62
N GLN A 124 -4.84 -19.86 10.30
CA GLN A 124 -5.44 -18.62 9.79
C GLN A 124 -5.24 -17.47 10.76
N ARG A 125 -4.86 -16.31 10.23
CA ARG A 125 -4.66 -15.07 11.00
C ARG A 125 -5.36 -13.91 10.32
N SER A 126 -5.92 -13.03 11.15
CA SER A 126 -6.54 -11.79 10.74
C SER A 126 -5.90 -10.60 11.43
N VAL A 127 -5.62 -9.55 10.65
CA VAL A 127 -5.07 -8.28 11.13
C VAL A 127 -6.04 -7.17 10.76
N THR A 128 -6.56 -6.47 11.77
CA THR A 128 -7.46 -5.33 11.60
C THR A 128 -6.78 -4.08 12.12
N THR A 129 -6.55 -3.09 11.26
CA THR A 129 -6.02 -1.77 11.62
C THR A 129 -7.11 -0.73 11.42
N TRP A 130 -7.40 0.06 12.45
CA TRP A 130 -8.34 1.17 12.35
C TRP A 130 -7.81 2.40 13.06
N GLY A 131 -8.32 3.56 12.68
CA GLY A 131 -7.92 4.81 13.32
C GLY A 131 -8.62 6.03 12.76
N LEU A 132 -8.21 7.18 13.28
CA LEU A 132 -8.69 8.48 12.89
C LEU A 132 -7.55 9.31 12.31
N THR A 133 -7.90 10.20 11.40
CA THR A 133 -6.96 11.06 10.69
C THR A 133 -7.39 12.51 10.80
N TYR A 134 -6.41 13.41 10.84
CA TYR A 134 -6.60 14.84 10.64
C TYR A 134 -5.52 15.36 9.69
N ALA A 135 -5.91 16.14 8.70
CA ALA A 135 -5.01 16.76 7.74
C ALA A 135 -5.34 18.25 7.59
N ASP A 136 -4.31 19.10 7.63
CA ASP A 136 -4.36 20.53 7.33
C ASP A 136 -3.46 20.77 6.12
N GLN A 137 -4.07 20.77 4.93
CA GLN A 137 -3.34 20.90 3.67
C GLN A 137 -2.65 22.25 3.55
N LYS A 138 -3.23 23.32 4.10
CA LYS A 138 -2.68 24.68 4.08
C LYS A 138 -1.33 24.76 4.80
N ASN A 139 -1.22 24.06 5.93
CA ASN A 139 0.00 24.03 6.74
C ASN A 139 0.87 22.81 6.45
N HIS A 140 0.51 21.99 5.45
CA HIS A 140 1.13 20.70 5.13
C HIS A 140 1.30 19.80 6.36
N PHE A 141 0.31 19.78 7.25
CA PHE A 141 0.34 19.04 8.50
C PHE A 141 -0.64 17.88 8.45
N GLY A 142 -0.26 16.72 8.97
CA GLY A 142 -1.13 15.56 9.09
C GLY A 142 -0.83 14.75 10.33
N VAL A 143 -1.85 14.20 10.96
CA VAL A 143 -1.71 13.28 12.09
C VAL A 143 -2.75 12.18 11.98
N ALA A 144 -2.36 10.96 12.37
CA ALA A 144 -3.29 9.87 12.53
C ALA A 144 -2.86 8.96 13.68
N ALA A 145 -3.84 8.29 14.27
CA ALA A 145 -3.58 7.31 15.32
C ALA A 145 -4.73 6.31 15.41
N GLY A 146 -4.44 5.15 15.98
CA GLY A 146 -5.44 4.12 16.19
C GLY A 146 -4.87 2.84 16.77
N MET A 147 -5.55 1.73 16.46
CA MET A 147 -5.21 0.40 16.96
C MET A 147 -5.03 -0.60 15.82
N GLN A 148 -4.18 -1.60 16.04
CA GLN A 148 -4.07 -2.79 15.21
C GLN A 148 -4.36 -4.03 16.08
N HIS A 149 -5.31 -4.85 15.64
CA HIS A 149 -5.66 -6.11 16.27
C HIS A 149 -5.12 -7.24 15.40
N GLN A 150 -4.41 -8.19 16.01
CA GLN A 150 -4.07 -9.45 15.36
C GLN A 150 -4.77 -10.58 16.11
N ASN A 151 -5.60 -11.32 15.40
CA ASN A 151 -6.33 -12.47 15.93
C ASN A 151 -5.91 -13.73 15.16
N MET A 152 -5.74 -14.84 15.87
CA MET A 152 -5.65 -16.16 15.25
C MET A 152 -7.06 -16.74 15.17
N GLU A 153 -7.49 -17.17 13.98
CA GLU A 153 -8.88 -17.62 13.75
C GLU A 153 -9.04 -19.12 13.95
N TYR A 154 -8.08 -19.91 13.47
CA TYR A 154 -8.10 -21.36 13.60
C TYR A 154 -6.68 -21.94 13.54
N THR A 155 -6.43 -22.87 14.44
CA THR A 155 -5.32 -23.83 14.42
C THR A 155 -5.91 -25.21 14.67
N GLY A 156 -5.52 -26.19 13.86
CA GLY A 156 -5.97 -27.57 14.00
C GLY A 156 -5.68 -28.20 15.36
N ILE A 157 -6.23 -29.39 15.61
CA ILE A 157 -6.15 -30.14 16.88
C ILE A 157 -4.69 -30.34 17.37
N VAL A 158 -3.73 -30.32 16.44
CA VAL A 158 -2.31 -30.61 16.68
C VAL A 158 -1.52 -29.40 17.19
N TYR A 159 -1.99 -28.17 16.97
CA TYR A 159 -1.34 -26.96 17.47
C TYR A 159 -2.10 -26.39 18.66
N GLU A 160 -1.37 -25.89 19.65
CA GLU A 160 -1.99 -25.15 20.74
C GLU A 160 -2.73 -23.93 20.18
N LYS A 161 -3.93 -23.66 20.70
CA LYS A 161 -4.67 -22.46 20.36
C LYS A 161 -3.87 -21.25 20.86
N GLU A 162 -3.20 -20.51 19.97
CA GLU A 162 -2.74 -19.14 20.26
C GLU A 162 -3.98 -18.27 20.50
N ASN A 163 -4.41 -18.17 21.76
CA ASN A 163 -5.65 -17.48 22.14
C ASN A 163 -5.45 -15.97 22.34
N ASP A 164 -4.24 -15.46 22.07
CA ASP A 164 -3.88 -14.08 22.36
C ASP A 164 -4.19 -13.18 21.15
N SER A 165 -5.32 -12.48 21.25
CA SER A 165 -5.59 -11.32 20.41
C SER A 165 -4.59 -10.22 20.76
N LEU A 166 -3.57 -10.01 19.92
CA LEU A 166 -2.56 -9.00 20.16
C LEU A 166 -3.08 -7.63 19.74
N ALA A 167 -3.08 -6.69 20.68
CA ALA A 167 -3.49 -5.31 20.46
C ALA A 167 -2.26 -4.39 20.43
N TYR A 168 -2.10 -3.67 19.34
CA TYR A 168 -1.06 -2.68 19.12
C TYR A 168 -1.69 -1.30 18.99
N SER A 169 -1.02 -0.27 19.46
CA SER A 169 -1.34 1.12 19.11
C SER A 169 -0.38 1.59 18.02
N TRP A 170 -0.83 2.54 17.22
CA TRP A 170 0.01 3.15 16.20
C TRP A 170 -0.29 4.64 16.09
N ALA A 171 0.71 5.39 15.63
CA ALA A 171 0.60 6.81 15.37
C ALA A 171 1.41 7.21 14.14
N TYR A 172 0.97 8.28 13.49
CA TYR A 172 1.59 8.89 12.34
C TYR A 172 1.55 10.41 12.48
N LEU A 173 2.63 11.07 12.12
CA LEU A 173 2.75 12.52 12.08
C LEU A 173 3.47 12.93 10.80
N ARG A 174 2.94 13.95 10.12
CA ARG A 174 3.55 14.59 8.95
C ARG A 174 3.63 16.10 9.15
N TYR A 175 4.76 16.66 8.74
CA TYR A 175 4.93 18.08 8.59
C TYR A 175 5.75 18.38 7.33
N GLY A 176 5.10 18.96 6.33
CA GLY A 176 5.66 19.20 5.00
C GLY A 176 6.12 17.91 4.35
N LYS A 177 7.42 17.87 4.02
CA LYS A 177 8.08 16.76 3.33
C LYS A 177 8.53 15.62 4.24
N ALA A 178 8.43 15.79 5.57
CA ALA A 178 8.86 14.78 6.52
C ALA A 178 7.66 14.12 7.21
N SER A 179 7.77 12.82 7.44
CA SER A 179 6.82 12.06 8.26
C SER A 179 7.52 11.09 9.19
N ILE A 180 6.88 10.82 10.32
CA ILE A 180 7.27 9.78 11.26
C ILE A 180 6.05 8.94 11.60
N SER A 181 6.23 7.63 11.68
CA SER A 181 5.19 6.72 12.15
C SER A 181 5.79 5.66 13.05
N GLY A 182 4.96 5.03 13.86
CA GLY A 182 5.41 3.90 14.67
C GLY A 182 4.25 3.11 15.25
N ASN A 183 4.56 1.88 15.64
CA ASN A 183 3.65 1.01 16.34
C ASN A 183 4.22 0.51 17.67
N PHE A 184 3.31 0.22 18.59
CA PHE A 184 3.63 -0.09 19.97
C PHE A 184 2.77 -1.26 20.42
N TYR A 185 3.39 -2.21 21.09
CA TYR A 185 2.70 -3.26 21.81
C TYR A 185 2.78 -2.95 23.29
N LYS A 186 1.63 -2.63 23.91
CA LYS A 186 1.62 -2.12 25.29
C LYS A 186 2.52 -0.88 25.41
N ALA A 187 3.59 -0.95 26.20
CA ALA A 187 4.57 0.13 26.37
C ALA A 187 5.82 -0.01 25.49
N ASP A 188 5.95 -1.13 24.77
CA ASP A 188 7.14 -1.44 23.98
C ASP A 188 6.94 -1.03 22.53
N TRP A 189 7.86 -0.23 21.99
CA TRP A 189 7.86 0.12 20.57
C TRP A 189 8.28 -1.10 19.73
N ARG A 190 7.66 -1.26 18.55
CA ARG A 190 7.88 -2.40 17.65
C ARG A 190 8.52 -1.99 16.34
N SER A 191 8.07 -0.90 15.73
CA SER A 191 8.71 -0.28 14.58
C SER A 191 8.54 1.23 14.62
N VAL A 192 9.51 1.93 14.04
CA VAL A 192 9.49 3.36 13.80
C VAL A 192 9.94 3.61 12.37
N HIS A 193 9.18 4.38 11.62
CA HIS A 193 9.51 4.79 10.26
C HIS A 193 9.71 6.29 10.21
N PHE A 194 10.79 6.71 9.57
CA PHE A 194 11.01 8.08 9.18
C PHE A 194 11.05 8.18 7.66
N SER A 195 10.19 9.01 7.10
CA SER A 195 10.08 9.20 5.65
C SER A 195 10.32 10.66 5.27
N LEU A 196 10.99 10.85 4.13
CA LEU A 196 11.29 12.15 3.54
C LEU A 196 10.86 12.12 2.05
N ASP A 197 9.78 12.84 1.75
CA ASP A 197 9.18 13.00 0.42
C ASP A 197 9.76 14.26 -0.24
N LEU A 198 10.94 14.13 -0.84
CA LEU A 198 11.58 15.26 -1.55
C LEU A 198 11.03 15.44 -2.96
N GLU A 199 10.30 14.45 -3.47
CA GLU A 199 9.59 14.54 -4.73
C GLU A 199 8.68 15.76 -4.76
N HIS A 200 8.68 16.46 -5.88
CA HIS A 200 7.79 17.58 -6.09
C HIS A 200 6.37 17.08 -6.38
N ARG A 201 5.49 17.19 -5.39
CA ARG A 201 4.07 16.85 -5.49
C ARG A 201 3.23 18.12 -5.35
N SER A 202 2.21 18.29 -6.20
CA SER A 202 1.31 19.46 -6.10
C SER A 202 0.59 19.55 -4.75
N ILE A 203 0.35 18.40 -4.11
CA ILE A 203 -0.25 18.27 -2.77
C ILE A 203 0.62 18.93 -1.69
N LEU A 204 1.93 19.03 -1.90
CA LEU A 204 2.90 19.55 -0.93
C LEU A 204 3.38 20.97 -1.25
N GLU A 205 3.05 21.53 -2.42
CA GLU A 205 3.67 22.78 -2.89
C GLU A 205 2.68 23.81 -3.48
N ASP A 206 1.36 23.61 -3.31
CA ASP A 206 0.26 24.53 -3.66
C ASP A 206 0.25 25.10 -5.10
N LYS A 207 1.13 24.61 -5.96
CA LYS A 207 1.27 25.04 -7.35
C LYS A 207 1.32 23.80 -8.24
N ILE A 208 0.61 23.86 -9.36
CA ILE A 208 0.79 22.93 -10.48
C ILE A 208 2.09 23.34 -11.15
N ILE A 209 3.22 22.78 -10.72
CA ILE A 209 4.51 23.27 -11.21
C ILE A 209 4.98 22.41 -12.37
N LYS A 210 4.93 23.00 -13.57
CA LYS A 210 5.75 22.59 -14.70
C LYS A 210 7.21 22.96 -14.41
N TYR A 211 7.87 22.33 -13.44
CA TYR A 211 9.31 22.48 -13.29
C TYR A 211 10.01 21.64 -14.36
N LYS A 212 11.03 22.21 -15.00
CA LYS A 212 12.03 21.47 -15.79
C LYS A 212 13.37 21.72 -15.09
N GLY A 213 13.94 20.73 -14.42
CA GLY A 213 15.24 20.88 -13.74
C GLY A 213 15.58 19.75 -12.78
N TRP A 214 16.78 19.82 -12.18
CA TRP A 214 17.34 18.78 -11.30
C TRP A 214 16.44 18.43 -10.11
N LYS A 215 15.62 19.39 -9.64
CA LYS A 215 14.68 19.21 -8.54
C LYS A 215 13.60 18.15 -8.82
N ASN A 216 13.23 17.94 -10.08
CA ASN A 216 12.27 16.88 -10.44
C ASN A 216 12.80 15.48 -10.12
N TYR A 217 14.13 15.34 -10.01
CA TYR A 217 14.83 14.09 -9.76
C TYR A 217 15.22 13.94 -8.30
N LEU A 218 14.53 14.63 -7.39
CA LEU A 218 14.73 14.42 -5.96
C LEU A 218 14.10 13.08 -5.51
N PRO A 219 14.78 12.32 -4.65
CA PRO A 219 14.31 11.00 -4.21
C PRO A 219 13.32 11.09 -3.06
N ASN A 220 12.54 10.03 -2.88
CA ASN A 220 11.85 9.77 -1.62
C ASN A 220 12.63 8.73 -0.84
N ILE A 221 12.82 8.97 0.45
CA ILE A 221 13.61 8.09 1.33
C ILE A 221 12.70 7.68 2.48
N ASP A 222 12.59 6.38 2.74
CA ASP A 222 11.95 5.83 3.93
C ASP A 222 12.96 4.99 4.71
N VAL A 223 13.00 5.17 6.02
CA VAL A 223 13.88 4.46 6.93
C VAL A 223 13.04 3.83 8.02
N GLY A 224 12.90 2.52 7.99
CA GLY A 224 12.21 1.71 8.99
C GLY A 224 13.20 1.09 9.97
N TYR A 225 12.98 1.28 11.26
CA TYR A 225 13.73 0.61 12.33
C TYR A 225 12.79 -0.31 13.10
N TYR A 226 13.14 -1.60 13.18
CA TYR A 226 12.29 -2.63 13.75
C TYR A 226 12.95 -3.26 14.97
N ASN A 227 12.21 -3.24 16.09
CA ASN A 227 12.55 -3.96 17.31
C ASN A 227 12.13 -5.42 17.15
N LYS A 228 13.09 -6.33 17.05
CA LYS A 228 12.81 -7.76 17.18
C LYS A 228 13.14 -8.18 18.61
N ASP A 229 12.16 -8.78 19.29
CA ASP A 229 12.46 -9.55 20.49
C ASP A 229 13.30 -10.76 20.04
N GLU A 230 14.46 -10.97 20.68
CA GLU A 230 15.42 -12.08 20.46
C GLU A 230 16.65 -11.82 19.55
N GLU A 231 17.25 -10.62 19.58
CA GLU A 231 18.67 -10.30 19.26
C GLU A 231 18.99 -9.55 17.94
N ASP A 232 18.10 -9.47 16.94
CA ASP A 232 18.41 -8.79 15.67
C ASP A 232 17.46 -7.62 15.34
N ASN A 233 17.90 -6.38 15.62
CA ASN A 233 17.21 -5.20 15.09
C ASN A 233 17.40 -5.13 13.58
N LEU A 234 16.36 -4.70 12.87
CA LEU A 234 16.41 -4.49 11.42
C LEU A 234 16.34 -3.00 11.13
N LEU A 235 17.27 -2.49 10.34
CA LEU A 235 17.20 -1.15 9.76
C LEU A 235 16.98 -1.29 8.26
N ARG A 236 15.79 -0.97 7.78
CA ARG A 236 15.44 -1.03 6.36
C ARG A 236 15.44 0.38 5.79
N VAL A 237 16.11 0.57 4.66
CA VAL A 237 16.09 1.83 3.91
C VAL A 237 15.48 1.56 2.55
N VAL A 238 14.43 2.30 2.23
CA VAL A 238 13.82 2.34 0.90
C VAL A 238 14.21 3.66 0.25
N TRP A 239 14.81 3.58 -0.92
CA TRP A 239 15.16 4.72 -1.77
C TRP A 239 14.34 4.65 -3.05
N ASN A 240 13.48 5.63 -3.28
CA ASN A 240 12.69 5.74 -4.51
C ASN A 240 13.12 6.98 -5.30
N GLN A 241 13.68 6.77 -6.47
CA GLN A 241 14.29 7.78 -7.32
C GLN A 241 13.41 8.03 -8.55
N ASN A 242 12.98 9.27 -8.77
CA ASN A 242 12.47 9.66 -10.09
C ASN A 242 13.63 9.70 -11.08
N LEU A 243 13.56 8.86 -12.11
CA LEU A 243 14.58 8.72 -13.15
C LEU A 243 14.24 9.53 -14.40
N TYR A 244 12.95 9.78 -14.65
CA TYR A 244 12.50 10.51 -15.83
C TYR A 244 11.10 11.09 -15.66
N ASP A 245 11.01 12.42 -15.57
CA ASP A 245 9.77 13.22 -15.69
C ASP A 245 8.53 12.68 -14.92
N GLN A 246 8.75 12.02 -13.77
CA GLN A 246 7.68 11.40 -12.97
C GLN A 246 6.93 10.27 -13.69
N LEU A 247 7.57 9.70 -14.71
CA LEU A 247 7.10 8.56 -15.48
C LEU A 247 7.92 7.32 -15.17
N ILE A 248 9.23 7.45 -14.93
CA ILE A 248 10.10 6.30 -14.62
C ILE A 248 10.67 6.48 -13.22
N TYR A 249 10.55 5.44 -12.39
CA TYR A 249 11.08 5.40 -11.04
C TYR A 249 11.91 4.16 -10.80
N GLY A 250 13.03 4.33 -10.14
CA GLY A 250 13.84 3.25 -9.58
C GLY A 250 13.66 3.21 -8.07
N GLU A 251 13.15 2.11 -7.55
CA GLU A 251 13.04 1.87 -6.12
C GLU A 251 14.04 0.79 -5.70
N VAL A 252 14.73 1.01 -4.60
CA VAL A 252 15.71 0.07 -4.06
C VAL A 252 15.54 -0.01 -2.55
N THR A 253 15.56 -1.23 -2.02
CA THR A 253 15.45 -1.51 -0.59
C THR A 253 16.70 -2.25 -0.12
N TYR A 254 17.30 -1.77 0.96
CA TYR A 254 18.41 -2.42 1.65
C TYR A 254 18.08 -2.60 3.12
N ASP A 255 18.47 -3.75 3.65
CA ASP A 255 18.50 -4.03 5.07
C ASP A 255 19.93 -3.79 5.56
N PHE A 256 20.12 -2.95 6.57
CA PHE A 256 21.44 -2.52 7.07
C PHE A 256 21.85 -3.20 8.37
N LEU A 257 20.93 -3.92 9.03
CA LEU A 257 21.17 -4.61 10.28
C LEU A 257 20.55 -6.02 10.25
N PRO A 258 21.21 -7.05 10.82
CA PRO A 258 22.54 -6.98 11.43
C PRO A 258 23.68 -6.82 10.40
N ASP A 259 23.51 -7.29 9.17
CA ASP A 259 24.45 -7.13 8.06
C ASP A 259 23.82 -6.32 6.92
N VAL A 260 24.65 -5.58 6.17
CA VAL A 260 24.18 -4.84 4.99
C VAL A 260 23.85 -5.81 3.87
N GLU A 261 22.57 -5.90 3.55
CA GLU A 261 22.03 -6.82 2.57
C GLU A 261 21.05 -6.14 1.61
N PHE A 262 21.18 -6.44 0.31
CA PHE A 262 20.19 -6.02 -0.67
C PHE A 262 18.88 -6.78 -0.43
N HIS A 263 17.77 -6.06 -0.26
CA HIS A 263 16.45 -6.65 -0.07
C HIS A 263 15.70 -6.74 -1.40
N SER A 264 15.50 -5.61 -2.08
CA SER A 264 14.76 -5.59 -3.34
C SER A 264 15.07 -4.39 -4.22
N ALA A 265 14.69 -4.47 -5.50
CA ALA A 265 14.67 -3.35 -6.42
C ALA A 265 13.43 -3.45 -7.33
N ALA A 266 12.90 -2.30 -7.73
CA ALA A 266 11.82 -2.20 -8.69
C ALA A 266 12.08 -1.06 -9.68
N LEU A 267 11.75 -1.30 -10.94
CA LEU A 267 11.67 -0.29 -11.98
C LEU A 267 10.20 -0.10 -12.32
N LYS A 268 9.66 1.08 -12.03
CA LYS A 268 8.25 1.43 -12.21
C LYS A 268 8.12 2.42 -13.36
N PHE A 269 7.25 2.13 -14.31
CA PHE A 269 6.90 2.99 -15.43
C PHE A 269 5.42 3.36 -15.37
N TYR A 270 5.14 4.65 -15.28
CA TYR A 270 3.82 5.24 -15.34
C TYR A 270 3.72 6.01 -16.66
N PRO A 271 2.76 5.71 -17.56
CA PRO A 271 2.62 6.41 -18.82
C PRO A 271 2.10 7.85 -18.64
N ASP A 272 1.56 8.17 -17.46
CA ASP A 272 1.26 9.53 -17.05
C ASP A 272 1.51 9.73 -15.54
N PRO A 273 1.77 10.97 -15.09
CA PRO A 273 2.05 11.26 -13.68
C PRO A 273 0.92 10.91 -12.71
N SER A 274 -0.33 10.74 -13.15
CA SER A 274 -1.42 10.34 -12.25
C SER A 274 -1.26 8.92 -11.68
N ARG A 275 -0.34 8.11 -12.23
CA ARG A 275 -0.06 6.72 -11.82
C ARG A 275 -1.29 5.80 -11.84
N LEU A 276 -2.32 6.15 -12.61
CA LEU A 276 -3.51 5.31 -12.81
C LEU A 276 -3.21 4.05 -13.61
N PHE A 277 -2.16 4.10 -14.42
CA PHE A 277 -1.59 2.96 -15.11
C PHE A 277 -0.13 2.83 -14.72
N GLY A 278 0.35 1.60 -14.58
CA GLY A 278 1.73 1.34 -14.20
C GLY A 278 2.20 -0.01 -14.73
N LEU A 279 3.47 -0.06 -15.11
CA LEU A 279 4.20 -1.30 -15.34
C LEU A 279 5.36 -1.34 -14.38
N GLU A 280 5.52 -2.45 -13.68
CA GLU A 280 6.56 -2.66 -12.70
C GLU A 280 7.37 -3.90 -13.08
N ALA A 281 8.69 -3.79 -13.05
CA ALA A 281 9.60 -4.93 -13.09
C ALA A 281 10.38 -4.96 -11.77
N THR A 282 10.35 -6.09 -11.06
CA THR A 282 10.92 -6.20 -9.72
C THR A 282 11.94 -7.32 -9.64
N CYS A 283 12.87 -7.15 -8.70
CA CYS A 283 13.81 -8.17 -8.25
C CYS A 283 13.84 -8.15 -6.73
N VAL A 284 13.57 -9.28 -6.08
CA VAL A 284 13.63 -9.41 -4.63
C VAL A 284 14.64 -10.50 -4.25
N ARG A 285 15.43 -10.24 -3.21
CA ARG A 285 16.31 -11.23 -2.62
C ARG A 285 15.48 -12.15 -1.74
N ARG A 286 15.58 -13.44 -1.99
CA ARG A 286 14.94 -14.45 -1.16
C ARG A 286 15.75 -14.70 0.12
N GLY A 287 15.05 -14.75 1.26
CA GLY A 287 15.60 -15.27 2.50
C GLY A 287 16.04 -16.73 2.36
N VAL A 288 17.11 -17.13 3.03
CA VAL A 288 17.69 -18.48 2.92
C VAL A 288 16.68 -19.55 3.37
N ARG A 289 16.03 -20.22 2.43
CA ARG A 289 15.07 -21.33 2.70
C ARG A 289 15.59 -22.72 2.32
N SER A 290 16.71 -22.81 1.59
CA SER A 290 17.24 -24.09 1.08
C SER A 290 18.74 -24.04 0.73
N GLY A 291 19.53 -23.24 1.44
CA GLY A 291 21.00 -23.20 1.29
C GLY A 291 21.56 -22.32 0.17
N ALA A 292 20.71 -21.66 -0.63
CA ALA A 292 21.14 -20.65 -1.62
C ALA A 292 20.36 -19.34 -1.47
N LYS A 293 21.08 -18.21 -1.55
CA LYS A 293 20.52 -16.86 -1.67
C LYS A 293 20.24 -16.60 -3.15
N ASP A 294 18.99 -16.71 -3.57
CA ASP A 294 18.59 -16.46 -4.96
C ASP A 294 17.87 -15.12 -5.12
N LEU A 295 17.92 -14.58 -6.33
CA LEU A 295 17.16 -13.42 -6.76
C LEU A 295 15.89 -13.87 -7.48
N LEU A 296 14.74 -13.34 -7.06
CA LEU A 296 13.45 -13.61 -7.66
C LEU A 296 13.01 -12.41 -8.49
N TRP A 297 12.78 -12.64 -9.78
CA TRP A 297 12.24 -11.64 -10.69
C TRP A 297 10.71 -11.73 -10.75
N GLY A 298 10.09 -10.57 -10.87
CA GLY A 298 8.65 -10.41 -10.96
C GLY A 298 8.27 -9.09 -11.59
N GLY A 299 7.00 -8.74 -11.44
CA GLY A 299 6.48 -7.50 -11.93
C GLY A 299 4.99 -7.34 -11.66
N ALA A 300 4.49 -6.16 -11.95
CA ALA A 300 3.07 -5.83 -11.82
C ALA A 300 2.60 -4.97 -12.97
N ILE A 301 1.31 -5.06 -13.24
CA ILE A 301 0.57 -4.17 -14.13
C ILE A 301 -0.53 -3.54 -13.29
N ASP A 302 -0.44 -2.24 -13.10
CA ASP A 302 -1.48 -1.41 -12.52
C ASP A 302 -2.37 -0.87 -13.63
N LEU A 303 -3.67 -1.13 -13.51
CA LEU A 303 -4.74 -0.54 -14.28
C LEU A 303 -5.60 0.31 -13.33
N VAL A 304 -6.42 1.19 -13.90
CA VAL A 304 -7.24 2.17 -13.16
C VAL A 304 -7.99 1.58 -11.97
N PHE A 305 -8.57 0.39 -12.15
CA PHE A 305 -9.41 -0.29 -11.15
C PHE A 305 -8.91 -1.67 -10.76
N ALA A 306 -7.77 -2.12 -11.32
CA ALA A 306 -7.24 -3.45 -11.08
C ALA A 306 -5.72 -3.48 -11.15
N ARG A 307 -5.06 -4.17 -10.22
CA ARG A 307 -3.65 -4.49 -10.27
C ARG A 307 -3.49 -6.00 -10.42
N ILE A 308 -2.62 -6.40 -11.34
CA ILE A 308 -2.21 -7.79 -11.52
C ILE A 308 -0.72 -7.86 -11.28
N ALA A 309 -0.27 -8.69 -10.37
CA ALA A 309 1.15 -8.85 -10.09
C ALA A 309 1.57 -10.32 -10.09
N TYR A 310 2.84 -10.56 -10.40
CA TYR A 310 3.49 -11.84 -10.32
C TYR A 310 4.86 -11.68 -9.67
N ASN A 311 5.07 -12.31 -8.50
CA ASN A 311 6.31 -12.17 -7.70
C ASN A 311 6.80 -10.71 -7.54
N SER A 312 5.90 -9.71 -7.51
CA SER A 312 6.32 -8.33 -7.28
C SER A 312 7.03 -8.23 -5.94
N SER A 313 8.08 -7.41 -5.84
CA SER A 313 8.84 -7.24 -4.60
C SER A 313 7.96 -6.74 -3.47
N TYR A 314 6.98 -5.89 -3.77
CA TYR A 314 5.98 -5.44 -2.82
C TYR A 314 5.13 -6.59 -2.28
N ASP A 315 4.79 -7.57 -3.12
CA ASP A 315 3.87 -8.67 -2.78
C ASP A 315 4.58 -9.89 -2.17
N TYR A 316 5.90 -10.00 -2.32
CA TYR A 316 6.67 -11.17 -1.94
C TYR A 316 6.68 -11.42 -0.42
N ASP A 317 7.14 -10.45 0.37
CA ASP A 317 7.14 -10.55 1.84
C ASP A 317 5.71 -10.71 2.39
N HIS A 318 4.78 -10.13 1.64
CA HIS A 318 3.34 -10.06 1.85
C HIS A 318 2.59 -11.37 1.58
N PHE A 319 3.18 -12.29 0.83
CA PHE A 319 2.62 -13.64 0.61
C PHE A 319 3.61 -14.71 1.09
N PHE A 320 4.03 -14.53 2.34
CA PHE A 320 4.85 -15.49 3.10
C PHE A 320 6.23 -15.78 2.47
N GLY A 321 6.75 -14.86 1.65
CA GLY A 321 8.03 -15.02 0.94
C GLY A 321 8.03 -16.20 -0.03
N SER A 322 6.89 -16.50 -0.64
CA SER A 322 6.75 -17.62 -1.57
C SER A 322 6.88 -17.18 -3.03
N LYS A 323 7.45 -18.07 -3.85
CA LYS A 323 7.56 -17.92 -5.31
C LYS A 323 6.30 -18.45 -5.97
N GLY A 324 5.98 -17.92 -7.16
CA GLY A 324 4.86 -18.38 -7.97
C GLY A 324 3.55 -17.66 -7.65
N THR A 325 3.64 -16.51 -6.98
CA THR A 325 2.52 -15.79 -6.41
C THR A 325 1.89 -14.88 -7.45
N PHE A 326 0.58 -15.03 -7.66
CA PHE A 326 -0.22 -14.08 -8.40
C PHE A 326 -1.07 -13.25 -7.45
N LEU A 327 -1.15 -11.95 -7.71
CA LEU A 327 -2.08 -11.05 -7.05
C LEU A 327 -3.05 -10.49 -8.07
N VAL A 328 -4.31 -10.49 -7.70
CA VAL A 328 -5.33 -9.65 -8.32
C VAL A 328 -5.93 -8.76 -7.24
N GLU A 329 -5.80 -7.47 -7.42
CA GLU A 329 -6.32 -6.46 -6.51
C GLU A 329 -7.22 -5.51 -7.29
N PHE A 330 -8.37 -5.19 -6.72
CA PHE A 330 -9.32 -4.23 -7.25
C PHE A 330 -9.29 -2.95 -6.41
N LYS A 331 -9.20 -1.81 -7.10
CA LYS A 331 -9.00 -0.51 -6.48
C LYS A 331 -10.14 0.42 -6.89
N ILE A 332 -10.77 1.05 -5.92
CA ILE A 332 -11.82 2.04 -6.12
C ILE A 332 -11.44 3.29 -5.32
N SER A 333 -10.92 4.30 -6.00
CA SER A 333 -10.75 5.62 -5.41
C SER A 333 -12.10 6.33 -5.40
N LEU A 334 -12.66 6.62 -4.22
CA LEU A 334 -13.96 7.30 -4.11
C LEU A 334 -13.89 8.78 -4.49
N ASP A 335 -12.68 9.35 -4.58
CA ASP A 335 -12.41 10.66 -5.20
C ASP A 335 -12.83 10.72 -6.69
N TYR A 336 -13.07 9.55 -7.31
CA TYR A 336 -13.71 9.43 -8.63
C TYR A 336 -15.09 10.11 -8.69
N LEU A 337 -15.83 10.17 -7.58
CA LEU A 337 -17.16 10.79 -7.52
C LEU A 337 -17.12 12.33 -7.55
N ASP A 338 -15.95 12.94 -7.30
CA ASP A 338 -15.70 14.39 -7.35
C ASP A 338 -14.75 14.81 -8.50
N GLY A 339 -14.49 13.89 -9.44
CA GLY A 339 -13.91 14.21 -10.75
C GLY A 339 -12.39 14.15 -10.89
N LEU A 340 -11.65 13.56 -9.94
CA LEU A 340 -10.21 13.34 -10.09
C LEU A 340 -9.83 11.94 -9.61
N VAL A 341 -9.33 11.11 -10.52
CA VAL A 341 -8.94 9.73 -10.22
C VAL A 341 -7.52 9.73 -9.66
N PHE A 342 -7.31 9.14 -8.47
CA PHE A 342 -5.98 9.03 -7.85
C PHE A 342 -5.68 7.60 -7.42
N GLY A 343 -4.49 7.11 -7.78
CA GLY A 343 -3.89 5.94 -7.14
C GLY A 343 -3.34 6.27 -5.75
N ARG A 344 -3.15 5.26 -4.89
CA ARG A 344 -2.44 5.39 -3.60
C ARG A 344 -1.07 6.02 -3.84
N GLY A 345 -0.73 7.06 -3.07
CA GLY A 345 0.58 7.72 -3.16
C GLY A 345 0.87 8.41 -4.49
N ALA A 346 -0.11 8.58 -5.38
CA ALA A 346 0.07 9.29 -6.65
C ALA A 346 0.25 10.80 -6.40
N PRO A 347 1.18 11.48 -7.08
CA PRO A 347 1.11 12.93 -7.19
C PRO A 347 -0.22 13.25 -7.88
N GLN A 348 -0.94 14.27 -7.39
CA GLN A 348 -2.21 14.67 -7.99
C GLN A 348 -2.03 14.75 -9.51
N ALA A 349 -2.84 14.00 -10.26
CA ALA A 349 -2.91 14.13 -11.70
C ALA A 349 -2.98 15.63 -12.05
N MET A 350 -2.08 16.11 -12.90
CA MET A 350 -2.27 17.44 -13.47
C MET A 350 -3.70 17.46 -14.08
N PRO A 351 -4.54 18.45 -13.75
CA PRO A 351 -5.82 18.58 -14.44
C PRO A 351 -5.53 18.61 -15.94
N MET A 352 -6.25 17.77 -16.71
CA MET A 352 -6.07 17.65 -18.16
C MET A 352 -5.90 19.05 -18.77
N GLU A 353 -4.97 19.25 -19.72
CA GLU A 353 -4.69 20.58 -20.28
C GLU A 353 -5.95 21.29 -20.81
N THR A 354 -6.98 20.53 -21.19
CA THR A 354 -8.33 21.00 -21.53
C THR A 354 -9.03 21.76 -20.39
N ASN A 355 -8.87 21.37 -19.14
CA ASN A 355 -9.42 22.07 -17.98
C ASN A 355 -8.61 23.33 -17.65
N ILE A 356 -7.29 23.30 -17.81
CA ILE A 356 -6.41 24.48 -17.66
C ILE A 356 -6.70 25.52 -18.74
N LEU A 357 -6.97 25.10 -19.98
CA LEU A 357 -7.38 25.98 -21.08
C LEU A 357 -8.78 26.58 -20.84
N LYS A 358 -9.72 25.81 -20.27
CA LYS A 358 -11.04 26.33 -19.89
C LYS A 358 -10.96 27.36 -18.76
N GLU A 359 -10.09 27.17 -17.77
CA GLU A 359 -9.88 28.16 -16.71
C GLU A 359 -9.14 29.40 -17.18
N LYS A 360 -8.10 29.25 -18.01
CA LYS A 360 -7.43 30.40 -18.65
C LYS A 360 -8.36 31.20 -19.56
N ASN A 361 -9.32 30.54 -20.17
CA ASN A 361 -10.32 31.16 -21.04
C ASN A 361 -11.60 31.60 -20.30
N LYS A 362 -11.68 31.42 -18.97
CA LYS A 362 -12.74 32.10 -18.21
C LYS A 362 -12.43 33.60 -18.25
N PRO A 363 -13.32 34.45 -18.81
CA PRO A 363 -13.12 35.88 -18.78
C PRO A 363 -13.00 36.31 -17.32
N LYS A 364 -11.92 37.00 -16.98
CA LYS A 364 -11.77 37.66 -15.68
C LYS A 364 -12.98 38.56 -15.50
N GLY A 365 -13.93 38.14 -14.66
CA GLY A 365 -15.08 38.95 -14.30
C GLY A 365 -14.55 40.27 -13.77
N LYS A 366 -14.92 41.37 -14.46
CA LYS A 366 -14.73 42.71 -13.92
C LYS A 366 -15.37 42.72 -12.53
N SER A 367 -14.61 43.15 -11.53
CA SER A 367 -15.12 43.54 -10.23
C SER A 367 -16.34 44.43 -10.45
N LEU A 368 -17.52 43.95 -10.06
CA LEU A 368 -18.72 44.78 -9.91
C LEU A 368 -18.52 45.65 -8.68
N GLU A 369 -17.70 46.69 -8.81
CA GLU A 369 -17.81 47.88 -8.00
C GLU A 369 -18.47 48.98 -8.83
N ALA A 370 -19.45 49.63 -8.20
CA ALA A 370 -19.99 50.94 -8.54
C ALA A 370 -20.79 51.06 -9.86
N THR A 371 -22.02 50.56 -9.86
CA THR A 371 -23.14 51.36 -10.39
C THR A 371 -24.28 51.32 -9.38
N GLY A 372 -24.36 52.37 -8.57
CA GLY A 372 -25.51 52.62 -7.71
C GLY A 372 -26.76 52.77 -8.55
N ILE A 373 -27.79 52.01 -8.22
CA ILE A 373 -29.17 52.30 -8.61
C ILE A 373 -29.90 52.70 -7.33
N ARG A 374 -30.13 54.01 -7.21
CA ARG A 374 -31.09 54.59 -6.27
C ARG A 374 -32.47 54.03 -6.60
N PHE A 375 -33.16 53.49 -5.61
CA PHE A 375 -34.62 53.36 -5.68
C PHE A 375 -35.21 54.73 -5.37
N GLU A 376 -35.58 55.48 -6.40
CA GLU A 376 -36.44 56.65 -6.24
C GLU A 376 -37.90 56.18 -6.05
N ASN A 377 -38.49 56.60 -4.94
CA ASN A 377 -39.92 56.66 -4.74
C ASN A 377 -40.58 57.51 -5.83
N GLY A 378 -41.71 57.07 -6.40
CA GLY A 378 -42.54 57.93 -7.24
C GLY A 378 -43.74 57.20 -7.84
N GLY A 379 -44.93 57.45 -7.27
CA GLY A 379 -46.18 56.83 -7.67
C GLY A 379 -46.86 57.41 -8.92
N ASN A 380 -48.06 56.86 -9.17
CA ASN A 380 -49.15 57.28 -10.05
C ASN A 380 -48.89 57.32 -11.56
N LYS A 381 -49.46 56.32 -12.26
CA LYS A 381 -50.67 56.51 -13.10
C LYS A 381 -51.40 55.19 -13.31
#